data_AF-A0A482ZR18-F1
#
_entry.id   AF-A0A482ZR18-F1
#
_cell.length_a   1.000
_cell.length_b   1.000
_cell.length_c   1.000
_cell.angle_alpha   90.00
_cell.angle_beta   90.00
_cell.angle_gamma   90.00
#
_symmetry.space_group_name_H-M   'P 1'
#
loop_
_entity.id
_entity.type
_entity.pdbx_description
1 polymer ?
#
loop_
_entity_poly.entity_id
_entity_poly.type
_entity_poly.pdbx_seq_one_letter_code
_entity_poly.pdbx_strand_id
1 'polypeptide(L)'
;MSQALSSAQSQPIHISHCVVVEADLSWKVFVNGHCIQRESFGLLSAIPDNLDHGSIMKLISSLESASICRGYPKKEYVDMANTRGGVFRSVDGKVRAQVDSLPVVVKGEVYPSTVRTVECGLVSNSPLCSHCKEYGPVLRSIYSQWLHKSRTQETSKFSNNRYLTPSQKDAKLKTLQDKVYHERRERKVLEAKIESLTSVSGIEVEPSFHQDLLSIMQDSNGKVEAQYAEGTFCRLFWEQQLLAAKKGPKQMRWHPTVIR
;
A
#
# COMPACT_ATOMS: atom_id res chain seq x y z
N MET A 1 20.53 -39.24 -48.83
CA MET A 1 20.36 -37.78 -48.69
C MET A 1 18.86 -37.50 -48.77
N SER A 2 18.16 -37.49 -47.64
CA SER A 2 16.72 -37.20 -47.59
C SER A 2 16.53 -35.73 -47.22
N GLN A 3 16.10 -34.92 -48.18
CA GLN A 3 15.64 -33.56 -47.93
C GLN A 3 14.22 -33.62 -47.36
N ALA A 4 14.06 -33.26 -46.09
CA ALA A 4 12.76 -33.08 -45.48
C ALA A 4 12.17 -31.75 -45.96
N LEU A 5 11.07 -31.85 -46.71
CA LEU A 5 10.20 -30.73 -47.06
C LEU A 5 9.55 -30.21 -45.77
N SER A 6 10.03 -29.07 -45.29
CA SER A 6 9.41 -28.29 -44.22
C SER A 6 8.06 -27.77 -44.71
N SER A 7 6.98 -28.34 -44.19
CA SER A 7 5.64 -27.83 -44.40
C SER A 7 5.52 -26.45 -43.74
N ALA A 8 5.34 -25.42 -44.55
CA ALA A 8 5.03 -24.08 -44.07
C ALA A 8 3.67 -24.12 -43.36
N GLN A 9 3.69 -24.27 -42.04
CA GLN A 9 2.51 -24.09 -41.21
C GLN A 9 2.07 -22.63 -41.34
N SER A 10 0.94 -22.41 -41.99
CA SER A 10 0.32 -21.08 -42.11
C SER A 10 0.03 -20.57 -40.71
N GLN A 11 0.74 -19.52 -40.29
CA GLN A 11 0.42 -18.85 -39.03
C GLN A 11 -1.01 -18.32 -39.10
N PRO A 12 -1.83 -18.49 -38.05
CA PRO A 12 -3.19 -17.97 -38.03
C PRO A 12 -3.18 -16.46 -38.23
N ILE A 13 -4.12 -15.95 -39.03
CA ILE A 13 -4.28 -14.51 -39.29
C ILE A 13 -4.54 -13.83 -37.94
N HIS A 14 -3.61 -12.98 -37.51
CA HIS A 14 -3.75 -12.22 -36.27
C HIS A 14 -4.41 -10.86 -36.56
N ILE A 15 -5.67 -10.71 -36.17
CA ILE A 15 -6.41 -9.45 -36.29
C ILE A 15 -6.02 -8.54 -35.12
N SER A 16 -5.20 -7.53 -35.41
CA SER A 16 -4.71 -6.57 -34.41
C SER A 16 -5.74 -5.48 -34.10
N HIS A 17 -6.46 -5.01 -35.12
CA HIS A 17 -7.47 -3.97 -35.03
C HIS A 17 -8.74 -4.42 -35.75
N CYS A 18 -9.90 -4.15 -35.14
CA CYS A 18 -11.21 -4.38 -35.75
C CYS A 18 -12.07 -3.14 -35.52
N VAL A 19 -12.62 -2.61 -36.61
CA VAL A 19 -13.60 -1.51 -36.58
C VAL A 19 -14.96 -2.10 -36.84
N VAL A 20 -15.90 -1.84 -35.94
CA VAL A 20 -17.31 -2.18 -36.13
C VAL A 20 -18.06 -0.88 -36.37
N VAL A 21 -18.74 -0.79 -37.51
CA VAL A 21 -19.64 0.31 -37.84
C VAL A 21 -21.07 -0.22 -37.76
N GLU A 22 -21.90 0.41 -36.94
CA GLU A 22 -23.29 0.02 -36.72
C GLU A 22 -24.21 0.65 -37.77
N ALA A 23 -25.48 0.22 -37.80
CA ALA A 23 -26.45 0.68 -38.81
C ALA A 23 -26.77 2.17 -38.71
N ASP A 24 -26.61 2.76 -37.53
CA ASP A 24 -26.74 4.21 -37.27
C ASP A 24 -25.46 5.00 -37.54
N LEU A 25 -24.46 4.35 -38.17
CA LEU A 25 -23.13 4.89 -38.45
C LEU A 25 -22.31 5.21 -37.19
N SER A 26 -22.76 4.80 -36.00
CA SER A 26 -21.89 4.79 -34.83
C SER A 26 -20.82 3.72 -35.00
N TRP A 27 -19.73 3.81 -34.24
CA TRP A 27 -18.62 2.89 -34.40
C TRP A 27 -17.86 2.58 -33.12
N LYS A 28 -17.22 1.41 -33.13
CA LYS A 28 -16.40 0.86 -32.04
C LYS A 28 -15.09 0.33 -32.60
N VAL A 29 -14.01 0.51 -31.86
CA VAL A 29 -12.69 -0.05 -32.18
C VAL A 29 -12.35 -1.11 -31.14
N PHE A 30 -11.99 -2.28 -31.64
CA PHE A 30 -11.48 -3.39 -30.86
C PHE A 30 -10.01 -3.62 -31.18
N VAL A 31 -9.18 -3.75 -30.15
CA VAL A 31 -7.77 -4.11 -30.27
C VAL A 31 -7.51 -5.38 -29.51
N ASN A 32 -7.05 -6.41 -30.23
CA ASN A 32 -6.90 -7.77 -29.70
C ASN A 32 -8.17 -8.25 -28.95
N GLY A 33 -9.37 -7.91 -29.46
CA GLY A 33 -10.65 -8.27 -28.84
C GLY A 33 -11.14 -7.35 -27.72
N HIS A 34 -10.37 -6.33 -27.31
CA HIS A 34 -10.79 -5.36 -26.29
C HIS A 34 -11.37 -4.10 -26.92
N CYS A 35 -12.60 -3.74 -26.53
CA CYS A 35 -13.21 -2.49 -26.93
C CYS A 35 -12.47 -1.30 -26.30
N ILE A 36 -12.04 -0.36 -27.12
CA ILE A 36 -11.36 0.86 -26.68
C ILE A 36 -12.38 1.97 -26.45
N GLN A 37 -12.25 2.67 -25.33
CA GLN A 37 -13.00 3.90 -25.05
C GLN A 37 -12.40 5.06 -25.84
N ARG A 38 -13.23 5.81 -26.56
CA ARG A 38 -12.79 6.83 -27.53
C ARG A 38 -12.02 7.96 -26.87
N GLU A 39 -12.42 8.32 -25.66
CA GLU A 39 -11.82 9.36 -24.82
C GLU A 39 -10.42 8.99 -24.34
N SER A 40 -10.10 7.69 -24.32
CA SER A 40 -8.80 7.19 -23.86
C SER A 40 -7.70 7.40 -24.91
N PHE A 41 -8.07 7.75 -26.14
CA PHE A 41 -7.14 7.87 -27.24
C PHE A 41 -7.36 9.16 -28.04
N GLY A 42 -6.44 10.11 -27.85
CA GLY A 42 -6.54 11.46 -28.43
C GLY A 42 -6.62 11.53 -29.96
N LEU A 43 -6.25 10.46 -30.68
CA LEU A 43 -6.46 10.41 -32.13
C LEU A 43 -7.91 10.09 -32.49
N LEU A 44 -8.56 9.22 -31.73
CA LEU A 44 -9.95 8.83 -31.97
C LEU A 44 -10.94 9.87 -31.43
N SER A 45 -10.54 10.68 -30.45
CA SER A 45 -11.37 11.76 -29.92
C SER A 45 -11.65 12.87 -30.95
N ALA A 46 -10.86 12.96 -32.03
CA ALA A 46 -11.09 13.90 -33.12
C ALA A 46 -12.11 13.40 -34.16
N ILE A 47 -12.55 12.14 -34.04
CA ILE A 47 -13.46 11.50 -34.98
C ILE A 47 -14.88 11.56 -34.43
N PRO A 48 -15.86 12.06 -35.20
CA PRO A 48 -17.25 12.24 -34.75
C PRO A 48 -17.93 10.91 -34.40
N ASP A 49 -18.93 10.98 -33.52
CA ASP A 49 -19.65 9.81 -33.01
C ASP A 49 -20.30 8.98 -34.12
N ASN A 50 -20.99 9.68 -35.03
CA ASN A 50 -21.53 9.12 -36.25
C ASN A 50 -20.58 9.40 -37.41
N LEU A 51 -20.32 8.35 -38.18
CA LEU A 51 -19.43 8.41 -39.33
C LEU A 51 -20.16 8.96 -40.56
N ASP A 52 -19.42 9.77 -41.30
CA ASP A 52 -19.67 10.15 -42.69
C ASP A 52 -18.53 9.61 -43.58
N HIS A 53 -18.66 9.77 -44.90
CA HIS A 53 -17.65 9.27 -45.83
C HIS A 53 -16.22 9.81 -45.54
N GLY A 54 -16.10 11.08 -45.13
CA GLY A 54 -14.81 11.71 -44.86
C GLY A 54 -14.17 11.23 -43.55
N SER A 55 -14.97 11.05 -42.51
CA SER A 55 -14.53 10.59 -41.19
C SER A 55 -14.20 9.09 -41.17
N ILE A 56 -14.83 8.27 -42.01
CA ILE A 56 -14.42 6.86 -42.21
C ILE A 56 -12.98 6.79 -42.69
N MET A 57 -12.61 7.56 -43.72
CA MET A 57 -11.25 7.56 -44.24
C MET A 57 -10.25 8.05 -43.19
N LYS A 58 -10.60 9.10 -42.43
CA LYS A 58 -9.79 9.58 -41.30
C LYS A 58 -9.61 8.51 -40.21
N LEU A 59 -10.67 7.76 -39.90
CA LEU A 59 -10.63 6.65 -38.93
C LEU A 59 -9.67 5.55 -39.37
N ILE A 60 -9.81 5.10 -40.62
CA ILE A 60 -8.94 4.06 -41.18
C ILE A 60 -7.48 4.53 -41.16
N SER A 61 -7.19 5.74 -41.68
CA SER A 61 -5.81 6.27 -41.69
C SER A 61 -5.23 6.48 -40.28
N SER A 62 -6.07 6.88 -39.31
CA SER A 62 -5.62 7.01 -37.91
C SER A 62 -5.28 5.65 -37.30
N LEU A 63 -6.03 4.60 -37.63
CA LEU A 63 -5.77 3.25 -37.11
C LEU A 63 -4.57 2.58 -37.80
N GLU A 64 -4.39 2.80 -39.10
CA GLU A 64 -3.23 2.28 -39.86
C GLU A 64 -1.91 2.88 -39.38
N SER A 65 -1.91 4.17 -39.02
CA SER A 65 -0.73 4.85 -38.47
C SER A 65 -0.51 4.57 -36.98
N ALA A 66 -1.53 4.02 -36.30
CA ALA A 66 -1.45 3.75 -34.89
C ALA A 66 -0.72 2.44 -34.59
N SER A 67 -0.02 2.44 -33.46
CA SER A 67 0.62 1.24 -32.91
C SER A 67 -0.07 0.81 -31.63
N ILE A 68 -0.16 -0.50 -31.41
CA ILE A 68 -0.62 -1.03 -30.13
C ILE A 68 0.47 -0.72 -29.11
N CYS A 69 0.12 0.03 -28.06
CA CYS A 69 0.99 0.23 -26.91
C CYS A 69 1.44 -1.15 -26.44
N ARG A 70 2.74 -1.39 -26.30
CA ARG A 70 3.27 -2.70 -25.92
C ARG A 70 3.34 -2.92 -24.40
N GLY A 71 2.97 -1.90 -23.62
CA GLY A 71 3.22 -1.88 -22.17
C GLY A 71 4.69 -2.10 -21.86
N TYR A 72 4.98 -2.69 -20.70
CA TYR A 72 6.32 -3.11 -20.33
C TYR A 72 6.43 -4.64 -20.38
N PRO A 73 6.94 -5.22 -21.49
CA PRO A 73 6.97 -6.66 -21.71
C PRO A 73 8.11 -7.40 -20.99
N LYS A 74 9.02 -6.68 -20.33
CA LYS A 74 10.17 -7.27 -19.65
C LYS A 74 9.72 -8.32 -18.63
N LYS A 75 10.21 -9.55 -18.79
CA LYS A 75 9.84 -10.69 -17.93
C LYS A 75 10.06 -10.37 -16.46
N GLU A 76 11.14 -9.68 -16.12
CA GLU A 76 11.48 -9.33 -14.73
C GLU A 76 10.46 -8.38 -14.10
N TYR A 77 9.81 -7.53 -14.90
CA TYR A 77 8.73 -6.67 -14.41
C TYR A 77 7.43 -7.44 -14.20
N VAL A 78 7.12 -8.38 -15.08
CA VAL A 78 5.96 -9.27 -14.95
C VAL A 78 6.13 -10.18 -13.72
N ASP A 79 7.29 -10.80 -13.55
CA ASP A 79 7.62 -11.63 -12.40
C ASP A 79 7.51 -10.82 -11.10
N MET A 80 8.10 -9.62 -11.06
CA MET A 80 7.96 -8.70 -9.94
C MET A 80 6.48 -8.37 -9.65
N ALA A 81 5.68 -8.10 -10.67
CA ALA A 81 4.26 -7.79 -10.51
C ALA A 81 3.50 -9.00 -9.92
N ASN A 82 3.78 -10.20 -10.41
CA ASN A 82 3.17 -11.45 -9.94
C ASN A 82 3.47 -11.72 -8.46
N THR A 83 4.69 -11.44 -7.98
CA THR A 83 5.00 -11.52 -6.53
C THR A 83 4.16 -10.58 -5.66
N ARG A 84 3.51 -9.58 -6.27
CA ARG A 84 2.63 -8.60 -5.64
C ARG A 84 1.15 -8.84 -5.98
N GLY A 85 0.78 -10.03 -6.45
CA GLY A 85 -0.59 -10.35 -6.85
C GLY A 85 -1.00 -9.71 -8.18
N GLY A 86 -0.04 -9.43 -9.06
CA GLY A 86 -0.29 -8.93 -10.42
C GLY A 86 -0.65 -7.45 -10.50
N VAL A 87 -0.66 -6.71 -9.39
CA VAL A 87 -1.12 -5.31 -9.34
C VAL A 87 -0.15 -4.39 -8.59
N PHE A 88 -0.04 -3.16 -9.07
CA PHE A 88 0.67 -2.06 -8.42
C PHE A 88 -0.35 -1.03 -7.95
N ARG A 89 -0.44 -0.81 -6.63
CA ARG A 89 -1.35 0.17 -6.02
C ARG A 89 -0.61 1.48 -5.71
N SER A 90 -1.31 2.60 -5.56
CA SER A 90 -0.83 3.89 -5.04
C SER A 90 -0.79 3.90 -3.50
N VAL A 91 -0.43 5.04 -2.89
CA VAL A 91 -0.47 5.24 -1.44
C VAL A 91 -1.91 5.13 -0.92
N ASP A 92 -2.87 5.65 -1.67
CA ASP A 92 -4.30 5.63 -1.35
C ASP A 92 -4.99 4.29 -1.71
N GLY A 93 -4.20 3.26 -2.06
CA GLY A 93 -4.72 1.92 -2.37
C GLY A 93 -5.28 1.71 -3.79
N LYS A 94 -5.39 2.78 -4.61
CA LYS A 94 -5.87 2.72 -6.00
C LYS A 94 -4.90 1.95 -6.90
N VAL A 95 -5.39 1.07 -7.76
CA VAL A 95 -4.54 0.37 -8.74
C VAL A 95 -4.02 1.38 -9.77
N ARG A 96 -2.72 1.38 -10.03
CA ARG A 96 -2.02 2.26 -11.00
C ARG A 96 -1.55 1.49 -12.22
N ALA A 97 -1.13 0.25 -12.03
CA ALA A 97 -0.72 -0.65 -13.10
C ALA A 97 -0.99 -2.10 -12.72
N GLN A 98 -1.13 -2.96 -13.73
CA GLN A 98 -1.39 -4.37 -13.56
C GLN A 98 -0.73 -5.20 -14.67
N VAL A 99 -0.59 -6.50 -14.42
CA VAL A 99 -0.24 -7.47 -15.46
C VAL A 99 -1.44 -7.60 -16.39
N ASP A 100 -1.18 -7.45 -17.67
CA ASP A 100 -2.13 -7.61 -18.76
C ASP A 100 -1.69 -8.79 -19.62
N SER A 101 -2.65 -9.66 -19.97
CA SER A 101 -2.44 -10.88 -20.74
C SER A 101 -2.51 -10.66 -22.25
N LEU A 102 -2.55 -9.40 -22.69
CA LEU A 102 -2.45 -9.07 -24.11
C LEU A 102 -1.07 -9.41 -24.66
N PRO A 103 -0.96 -10.35 -25.62
CA PRO A 103 0.31 -10.68 -26.22
C PRO A 103 0.83 -9.50 -27.04
N VAL A 104 2.13 -9.23 -26.95
CA VAL A 104 2.80 -8.19 -27.74
C VAL A 104 4.04 -8.75 -28.40
N VAL A 105 4.30 -8.31 -29.63
CA VAL A 105 5.50 -8.70 -30.38
C VAL A 105 6.49 -7.54 -30.36
N VAL A 106 7.70 -7.79 -29.85
CA VAL A 106 8.77 -6.79 -29.82
C VAL A 106 10.01 -7.41 -30.43
N LYS A 107 10.44 -6.86 -31.58
CA LYS A 107 11.62 -7.37 -32.33
C LYS A 107 11.55 -8.86 -32.67
N GLY A 108 10.35 -9.37 -32.97
CA GLY A 108 10.12 -10.78 -33.32
C GLY A 108 9.88 -11.72 -32.13
N GLU A 109 10.09 -11.25 -30.90
CA GLU A 109 9.78 -12.02 -29.70
C GLU A 109 8.34 -11.76 -29.23
N VAL A 110 7.60 -12.83 -28.93
CA VAL A 110 6.24 -12.77 -28.41
C VAL A 110 6.28 -12.79 -26.88
N TYR A 111 5.70 -11.76 -26.28
CA TYR A 111 5.56 -11.65 -24.83
C TYR A 111 4.09 -11.91 -24.48
N PRO A 112 3.77 -12.99 -23.74
CA PRO A 112 2.38 -13.37 -23.45
C PRO A 112 1.70 -12.46 -22.43
N SER A 113 2.48 -11.65 -21.71
CA SER A 113 1.95 -10.69 -20.76
C SER A 113 2.89 -9.49 -20.62
N THR A 114 2.31 -8.38 -20.21
CA THR A 114 3.00 -7.10 -20.07
C THR A 114 2.50 -6.36 -18.84
N VAL A 115 3.29 -5.45 -18.28
CA VAL A 115 2.79 -4.53 -17.24
C VAL A 115 2.27 -3.26 -17.92
N ARG A 116 1.00 -2.92 -17.68
CA ARG A 116 0.35 -1.70 -18.20
C ARG A 116 -0.27 -0.89 -17.09
N THR A 117 -0.38 0.42 -17.31
CA THR A 117 -1.21 1.27 -16.45
C THR A 117 -2.69 0.92 -16.61
N VAL A 118 -3.49 1.14 -15.57
CA VAL A 118 -4.96 0.99 -15.69
C VAL A 118 -5.57 2.00 -16.67
N GLU A 119 -4.93 3.15 -16.84
CA GLU A 119 -5.29 4.20 -17.80
C GLU A 119 -4.58 4.00 -19.16
N CYS A 120 -4.12 2.79 -19.48
CA CYS A 120 -3.46 2.55 -20.76
C CYS A 120 -4.46 2.72 -21.91
N GLY A 121 -4.22 3.69 -22.81
CA GLY A 121 -5.06 3.90 -23.99
C GLY A 121 -5.03 2.78 -25.03
N LEU A 122 -4.24 1.71 -24.82
CA LEU A 122 -3.96 0.55 -25.69
C LEU A 122 -3.37 0.87 -27.07
N VAL A 123 -3.71 2.00 -27.66
CA VAL A 123 -3.31 2.45 -28.99
C VAL A 123 -2.57 3.79 -28.85
N SER A 124 -1.51 3.97 -29.62
CA SER A 124 -0.68 5.18 -29.59
C SER A 124 0.16 5.35 -30.86
N ASN A 125 0.57 6.58 -31.15
CA ASN A 125 1.54 6.89 -32.22
C ASN A 125 2.98 6.48 -31.90
N SER A 126 3.19 5.83 -30.77
CA SER A 126 4.49 5.37 -30.33
C SER A 126 4.34 3.98 -29.70
N PRO A 127 5.43 3.21 -29.56
CA PRO A 127 5.38 1.88 -28.94
C PRO A 127 4.79 1.87 -27.51
N LEU A 128 4.72 3.03 -26.85
CA LEU A 128 4.07 3.21 -25.55
C LEU A 128 3.07 4.37 -25.62
N CYS A 129 1.89 4.21 -25.01
CA CYS A 129 1.01 5.35 -24.77
C CYS A 129 1.59 6.32 -23.74
N SER A 130 1.04 7.53 -23.64
CA SER A 130 1.45 8.57 -22.68
C SER A 130 1.50 8.05 -21.24
N HIS A 131 0.40 7.44 -20.77
CA HIS A 131 0.30 6.90 -19.40
C HIS A 131 1.36 5.83 -19.12
N CYS A 132 1.55 4.87 -20.02
CA CYS A 132 2.60 3.86 -19.86
C CYS A 132 3.99 4.51 -19.85
N LYS A 133 4.26 5.44 -20.78
CA LYS A 133 5.55 6.15 -20.88
C LYS A 133 5.89 6.91 -19.59
N GLU A 134 4.92 7.62 -19.02
CA GLU A 134 5.04 8.35 -17.75
C GLU A 134 5.23 7.42 -16.55
N TYR A 135 4.63 6.23 -16.57
CA TYR A 135 4.77 5.24 -15.50
C TYR A 135 6.12 4.51 -15.53
N GLY A 136 6.84 4.52 -16.65
CA GLY A 136 8.13 3.83 -16.80
C GLY A 136 9.17 4.12 -15.72
N PRO A 137 9.48 5.39 -15.39
CA PRO A 137 10.35 5.74 -14.28
C PRO A 137 9.91 5.14 -12.94
N VAL A 138 8.59 5.14 -12.65
CA VAL A 138 8.03 4.56 -11.43
C VAL A 138 8.24 3.05 -11.41
N LEU A 139 7.95 2.36 -12.52
CA LEU A 139 8.17 0.92 -12.63
C LEU A 139 9.65 0.54 -12.46
N ARG A 140 10.57 1.32 -13.04
CA ARG A 140 12.02 1.15 -12.83
C ARG A 140 12.45 1.31 -11.38
N SER A 141 11.93 2.33 -10.70
CA SER A 141 12.20 2.55 -9.26
C SER A 141 11.70 1.39 -8.41
N ILE A 142 10.47 0.93 -8.66
CA ILE A 142 9.88 -0.22 -7.97
C ILE A 142 10.72 -1.48 -8.20
N TYR A 143 11.19 -1.70 -9.44
CA TYR A 143 12.03 -2.83 -9.79
C TYR A 143 13.39 -2.80 -9.12
N SER A 144 14.07 -1.65 -9.11
CA SER A 144 15.35 -1.49 -8.41
C SER A 144 15.20 -1.83 -6.92
N GLN A 145 14.17 -1.33 -6.25
CA GLN A 145 13.89 -1.65 -4.86
C GLN A 145 13.59 -3.14 -4.64
N TRP A 146 12.83 -3.76 -5.55
CA TRP A 146 12.54 -5.18 -5.49
C TRP A 146 13.83 -6.01 -5.63
N LEU A 147 14.70 -5.68 -6.57
CA LEU A 147 15.97 -6.36 -6.79
C LEU A 147 16.89 -6.26 -5.56
N HIS A 148 16.98 -5.07 -4.94
CA HIS A 148 17.77 -4.89 -3.72
C HIS A 148 17.25 -5.78 -2.58
N LYS A 149 15.94 -5.86 -2.38
CA LYS A 149 15.33 -6.72 -1.34
C LYS A 149 15.50 -8.21 -1.61
N SER A 150 15.43 -8.64 -2.87
CA SER A 150 15.70 -10.04 -3.21
C SER A 150 17.15 -10.44 -2.91
N ARG A 151 18.09 -9.46 -2.88
CA ARG A 151 19.51 -9.68 -2.55
C ARG A 151 19.84 -9.51 -1.08
N THR A 152 19.11 -8.67 -0.34
CA THR A 152 19.32 -8.46 1.10
C THR A 152 18.24 -9.19 1.90
N GLN A 153 18.59 -10.36 2.45
CA GLN A 153 17.72 -11.12 3.35
C GLN A 153 17.40 -10.37 4.66
N GLU A 154 18.16 -9.32 4.98
CA GLU A 154 17.91 -8.50 6.17
C GLU A 154 16.77 -7.52 5.91
N THR A 155 15.56 -7.94 6.27
CA THR A 155 14.44 -7.01 6.40
C THR A 155 14.75 -6.00 7.51
N SER A 156 15.16 -4.80 7.11
CA SER A 156 15.26 -3.65 8.02
C SER A 156 13.95 -3.53 8.82
N LYS A 157 14.06 -3.46 10.16
CA LYS A 157 12.94 -3.33 11.10
C LYS A 157 12.03 -2.13 10.78
N PHE A 158 12.55 -1.14 10.05
CA PHE A 158 11.86 0.11 9.67
C PHE A 158 11.18 0.05 8.29
N SER A 159 11.17 -1.10 7.62
CA SER A 159 10.53 -1.24 6.32
C SER A 159 9.01 -1.03 6.40
N ASN A 160 8.49 -0.13 5.55
CA ASN A 160 7.06 0.13 5.44
C ASN A 160 6.30 -1.13 4.97
N ASN A 161 5.18 -1.44 5.64
CA ASN A 161 4.39 -2.67 5.47
C ASN A 161 3.90 -2.89 4.03
N ARG A 162 3.68 -1.83 3.25
CA ARG A 162 3.21 -1.93 1.86
C ARG A 162 4.19 -2.69 0.97
N TYR A 163 5.47 -2.61 1.30
CA TYR A 163 6.54 -3.19 0.49
C TYR A 163 7.05 -4.52 1.05
N LEU A 164 6.36 -5.08 2.04
CA LEU A 164 6.63 -6.42 2.55
C LEU A 164 5.80 -7.44 1.78
N THR A 165 6.41 -8.58 1.45
CA THR A 165 5.66 -9.74 0.94
C THR A 165 4.70 -10.26 2.02
N PRO A 166 3.68 -11.07 1.66
CA PRO A 166 2.81 -11.71 2.65
C PRO A 166 3.60 -12.45 3.75
N SER A 167 4.57 -13.28 3.37
CA SER A 167 5.43 -14.00 4.33
C SER A 167 6.22 -13.07 5.28
N GLN A 168 6.71 -11.94 4.77
CA GLN A 168 7.43 -10.96 5.59
C GLN A 168 6.49 -10.21 6.54
N LYS A 169 5.24 -9.96 6.15
CA LYS A 169 4.23 -9.37 7.03
C LYS A 169 3.91 -10.32 8.18
N ASP A 170 3.76 -11.60 7.92
CA ASP A 170 3.49 -12.62 8.95
C ASP A 170 4.65 -12.73 9.94
N ALA A 171 5.89 -12.76 9.45
CA ALA A 171 7.08 -12.75 10.30
C ALA A 171 7.16 -11.49 11.18
N LYS A 172 6.85 -10.32 10.62
CA LYS A 172 6.83 -9.05 11.36
C LYS A 172 5.71 -9.04 12.41
N LEU A 173 4.53 -9.55 12.08
CA LEU A 173 3.41 -9.67 13.00
C LEU A 173 3.77 -10.58 14.18
N LYS A 174 4.36 -11.74 13.91
CA LYS A 174 4.83 -12.65 14.95
C LYS A 174 5.85 -11.99 15.88
N THR A 175 6.83 -11.28 15.31
CA THR A 175 7.82 -10.52 16.10
C THR A 175 7.16 -9.47 17.00
N LEU A 176 6.13 -8.77 16.51
CA LEU A 176 5.39 -7.79 17.29
C LEU A 176 4.58 -8.44 18.41
N GLN A 177 3.94 -9.59 18.15
CA GLN A 177 3.22 -10.36 19.17
C GLN A 177 4.17 -10.83 20.26
N ASP A 178 5.36 -11.35 19.89
CA ASP A 178 6.37 -11.79 20.84
C ASP A 178 6.86 -10.62 21.72
N LYS A 179 7.09 -9.44 21.15
CA LYS A 179 7.43 -8.24 21.92
C LYS A 179 6.36 -7.84 22.92
N VAL A 180 5.10 -7.77 22.48
CA VAL A 180 3.97 -7.44 23.37
C VAL A 180 3.87 -8.47 24.50
N TYR A 181 4.08 -9.75 24.20
CA TYR A 181 4.10 -10.80 25.20
C TYR A 181 5.24 -10.61 26.22
N HIS A 182 6.45 -10.34 25.74
CA HIS A 182 7.62 -10.09 26.60
C HIS A 182 7.42 -8.87 27.51
N GLU A 183 6.98 -7.74 26.96
CA GLU A 183 6.72 -6.52 27.73
C GLU A 183 5.62 -6.73 28.78
N ARG A 184 4.55 -7.45 28.45
CA ARG A 184 3.51 -7.80 29.42
C ARG A 184 4.04 -8.66 30.56
N ARG A 185 4.93 -9.62 30.25
CA ARG A 185 5.54 -10.48 31.26
C ARG A 185 6.49 -9.69 32.16
N GLU A 186 7.33 -8.86 31.58
CA GLU A 186 8.26 -8.01 32.33
C GLU A 186 7.51 -7.04 33.25
N ARG A 187 6.45 -6.40 32.74
CA ARG A 187 5.56 -5.55 33.54
C ARG A 187 5.01 -6.28 34.76
N LYS A 188 4.49 -7.52 34.59
CA LYS A 188 3.99 -8.32 35.72
C LYS A 188 5.07 -8.62 36.75
N VAL A 189 6.29 -8.93 36.31
CA VAL A 189 7.42 -9.20 37.22
C VAL A 189 7.79 -7.94 37.99
N LEU A 190 7.83 -6.78 37.32
CA LEU A 190 8.11 -5.50 37.96
C LEU A 190 7.01 -5.10 38.95
N GLU A 191 5.73 -5.29 38.59
CA GLU A 191 4.59 -5.05 39.49
C GLU A 191 4.69 -5.92 40.75
N ALA A 192 4.96 -7.22 40.61
CA ALA A 192 5.15 -8.12 41.75
C ALA A 192 6.37 -7.74 42.61
N LYS A 193 7.45 -7.28 41.97
CA LYS A 193 8.65 -6.82 42.69
C LYS A 193 8.39 -5.53 43.47
N ILE A 194 7.63 -4.59 42.89
CA ILE A 194 7.20 -3.37 43.58
C ILE A 194 6.34 -3.74 44.79
N GLU A 195 5.35 -4.62 44.63
CA GLU A 195 4.50 -5.06 45.72
C GLU A 195 5.29 -5.72 46.85
N SER A 196 6.23 -6.60 46.52
CA SER A 196 7.12 -7.25 47.49
C SER A 196 8.03 -6.24 48.22
N LEU A 197 8.63 -5.29 47.50
CA LEU A 197 9.46 -4.25 48.12
C LEU A 197 8.63 -3.33 49.02
N THR A 198 7.42 -2.98 48.61
CA THR A 198 6.49 -2.19 49.42
C THR A 198 6.04 -2.95 50.67
N SER A 199 5.83 -4.27 50.60
CA SER A 199 5.44 -5.04 51.77
C SER A 199 6.59 -5.21 52.78
N VAL A 200 7.83 -5.38 52.30
CA VAL A 200 9.01 -5.63 53.15
C VAL A 200 9.62 -4.34 53.71
N SER A 201 9.71 -3.29 52.89
CA SER A 201 10.44 -2.07 53.22
C SER A 201 9.54 -0.82 53.30
N GLY A 202 8.23 -0.97 53.07
CA GLY A 202 7.29 0.13 53.20
C GLY A 202 7.10 0.52 54.66
N ILE A 203 7.33 1.80 54.96
CA ILE A 203 6.99 2.38 56.25
C ILE A 203 5.48 2.62 56.25
N GLU A 204 4.78 2.03 57.22
CA GLU A 204 3.36 2.24 57.38
C GLU A 204 3.12 3.63 57.96
N VAL A 205 2.33 4.43 57.25
CA VAL A 205 1.82 5.68 57.80
C VAL A 205 0.72 5.35 58.80
N GLU A 206 0.71 6.05 59.94
CA GLU A 206 -0.34 5.90 60.94
C GLU A 206 -1.72 6.06 60.29
N PRO A 207 -2.69 5.15 60.55
CA PRO A 207 -3.99 5.16 59.86
C PRO A 207 -4.75 6.48 59.98
N SER A 208 -4.67 7.16 61.13
CA SER A 208 -5.25 8.48 61.38
C SER A 208 -4.68 9.52 60.40
N PHE A 209 -3.36 9.63 60.33
CA PHE A 209 -2.66 10.56 59.45
C PHE A 209 -2.88 10.24 57.97
N HIS A 210 -2.96 8.96 57.60
CA HIS A 210 -3.29 8.57 56.23
C HIS A 210 -4.71 8.99 55.81
N GLN A 211 -5.70 8.86 56.70
CA GLN A 211 -7.07 9.30 56.44
C GLN A 211 -7.17 10.82 56.34
N ASP A 212 -6.48 11.55 57.22
CA ASP A 212 -6.43 13.02 57.16
C ASP A 212 -5.86 13.48 55.82
N LEU A 213 -4.75 12.87 55.39
CA LEU A 213 -4.13 13.19 54.10
C LEU A 213 -5.01 12.82 52.90
N LEU A 214 -5.72 11.69 52.95
CA LEU A 214 -6.69 11.31 51.93
C LEU A 214 -7.83 12.33 51.83
N SER A 215 -8.35 12.81 52.97
CA SER A 215 -9.38 13.85 53.01
C SER A 215 -8.88 15.14 52.36
N ILE A 216 -7.69 15.61 52.75
CA ILE A 216 -7.09 16.85 52.21
C ILE A 216 -6.94 16.77 50.68
N MET A 217 -6.51 15.61 50.15
CA MET A 217 -6.37 15.42 48.71
C MET A 217 -7.73 15.37 48.00
N GLN A 218 -8.74 14.74 48.58
CA GLN A 218 -10.08 14.70 48.00
C GLN A 218 -10.72 16.09 47.97
N ASP A 219 -10.59 16.84 49.06
CA ASP A 219 -11.10 18.21 49.19
C ASP A 219 -10.41 19.19 48.22
N SER A 220 -9.13 18.93 47.93
CA SER A 220 -8.35 19.74 46.99
C SER A 220 -8.55 19.34 45.53
N ASN A 221 -9.18 18.20 45.24
CA ASN A 221 -9.30 17.68 43.87
C ASN A 221 -10.03 18.64 42.93
N GLY A 222 -11.14 19.23 43.38
CA GLY A 222 -11.89 20.20 42.58
C GLY A 222 -11.10 21.48 42.28
N LYS A 223 -10.21 21.89 43.19
CA LYS A 223 -9.33 23.06 42.98
C LYS A 223 -8.24 22.76 41.94
N VAL A 224 -7.66 21.55 42.00
CA VAL A 224 -6.64 21.11 41.04
C VAL A 224 -7.23 20.93 39.64
N GLU A 225 -8.42 20.34 39.52
CA GLU A 225 -9.11 20.19 38.23
C GLU A 225 -9.49 21.53 37.60
N ALA A 226 -9.84 22.53 38.43
CA ALA A 226 -10.15 23.89 37.97
C ALA A 226 -8.89 24.69 37.60
N GLN A 227 -7.77 24.48 38.30
CA GLN A 227 -6.52 25.22 38.09
C GLN A 227 -5.67 24.63 36.95
N TYR A 228 -5.69 23.32 36.76
CA TYR A 228 -4.85 22.62 35.79
C TYR A 228 -5.70 21.90 34.73
N ALA A 229 -5.49 22.26 33.47
CA ALA A 229 -6.15 21.61 32.35
C ALA A 229 -5.77 20.13 32.22
N GLU A 230 -6.66 19.34 31.62
CA GLU A 230 -6.44 17.92 31.33
C GLU A 230 -5.20 17.72 30.43
N GLY A 231 -4.43 16.67 30.69
CA GLY A 231 -3.19 16.37 29.97
C GLY A 231 -1.95 17.15 30.43
N THR A 232 -2.09 18.11 31.36
CA THR A 232 -0.93 18.75 31.99
C THR A 232 -0.24 17.81 32.97
N PHE A 233 1.08 17.96 33.13
CA PHE A 233 1.86 17.15 34.07
C PHE A 233 1.33 17.26 35.51
N CYS A 234 0.97 18.46 35.97
CA CYS A 234 0.49 18.67 37.34
C CYS A 234 -0.80 17.91 37.62
N ARG A 235 -1.75 17.92 36.67
CA ARG A 235 -3.01 17.19 36.80
C ARG A 235 -2.80 15.67 36.75
N LEU A 236 -2.01 15.19 35.79
CA LEU A 236 -1.69 13.75 35.70
C LEU A 236 -0.97 13.24 36.95
N PHE A 237 -0.03 14.02 37.47
CA PHE A 237 0.70 13.67 38.68
C PHE A 237 -0.24 13.61 39.90
N TRP A 238 -1.14 14.59 40.05
CA TRP A 238 -2.14 14.60 41.12
C TRP A 238 -3.08 13.40 41.05
N GLU A 239 -3.62 13.09 39.87
CA GLU A 239 -4.48 11.93 39.65
C GLU A 239 -3.77 10.61 39.99
N GLN A 240 -2.49 10.47 39.60
CA GLN A 240 -1.69 9.30 39.96
C GLN A 240 -1.45 9.19 41.47
N GLN A 241 -1.21 10.31 42.16
CA GLN A 241 -1.05 10.34 43.61
C GLN A 241 -2.36 9.95 44.32
N LEU A 242 -3.51 10.46 43.89
CA LEU A 242 -4.82 10.06 44.41
C LEU A 242 -5.09 8.57 44.22
N LEU A 243 -4.76 8.03 43.04
CA LEU A 243 -4.92 6.60 42.76
C LEU A 243 -3.99 5.74 43.62
N ALA A 244 -2.76 6.18 43.86
CA ALA A 244 -1.81 5.49 44.75
C ALA A 244 -2.27 5.55 46.21
N ALA A 245 -2.76 6.71 46.67
CA ALA A 245 -3.28 6.91 48.02
C ALA A 245 -4.42 5.93 48.33
N LYS A 246 -5.35 5.73 47.38
CA LYS A 246 -6.48 4.80 47.51
C LYS A 246 -6.08 3.33 47.64
N LYS A 247 -4.88 2.93 47.19
CA LYS A 247 -4.43 1.54 47.24
C LYS A 247 -3.86 1.14 48.61
N GLY A 248 -3.50 2.10 49.46
CA GLY A 248 -3.15 1.86 50.85
C GLY A 248 -1.99 2.71 51.38
N PRO A 249 -1.78 2.69 52.72
CA PRO A 249 -0.87 3.62 53.42
C PRO A 249 0.61 3.40 53.10
N LYS A 250 0.98 2.22 52.56
CA LYS A 250 2.37 1.87 52.19
C LYS A 250 2.73 2.20 50.75
N GLN A 251 1.73 2.46 49.89
CA GLN A 251 1.95 2.59 48.43
C GLN A 251 2.22 4.02 47.99
N MET A 252 2.04 5.00 48.87
CA MET A 252 2.15 6.40 48.54
C MET A 252 3.53 6.95 48.91
N ARG A 253 4.22 7.53 47.92
CA ARG A 253 5.41 8.37 48.16
C ARG A 253 4.94 9.82 48.18
N TRP A 254 4.75 10.36 49.37
CA TRP A 254 4.46 11.79 49.56
C TRP A 254 5.65 12.61 49.06
N HIS A 255 5.56 13.10 47.83
CA HIS A 255 6.60 13.95 47.27
C HIS A 255 6.46 15.37 47.84
N PRO A 256 7.53 16.04 48.30
CA PRO A 256 7.44 17.37 48.91
C PRO A 256 6.75 18.45 48.06
N THR A 257 6.72 18.29 46.73
CA THR A 257 5.98 19.19 45.83
C THR A 257 4.45 19.06 45.90
N VAL A 258 3.92 18.04 46.58
CA VAL A 258 2.48 17.90 46.88
C VAL A 258 2.10 18.71 48.12
N ILE A 259 3.08 19.04 48.98
CA ILE A 259 2.88 19.63 50.32
C ILE A 259 3.09 21.17 50.30
N ARG A 260 3.56 21.73 49.19
CA ARG A 260 3.77 23.19 49.02
C ARG A 260 2.59 23.83 48.29
#